data_AF-R7T6T4-F1
#
_entry.id   AF-R7T6T4-F1
#
_cell.length_a   1.000
_cell.length_b   1.000
_cell.length_c   1.000
_cell.angle_alpha   90.00
_cell.angle_beta   90.00
_cell.angle_gamma   90.00
#
_symmetry.space_group_name_H-M   'P 1'
#
loop_
_entity.id
_entity.type
_entity.pdbx_description
1 polymer ?
#
loop_
_entity_poly.entity_id
_entity_poly.type
_entity_poly.pdbx_seq_one_letter_code
_entity_poly.pdbx_strand_id
1 'polypeptide(L)'
;MPSQKVNTDSSGRVILLLSDCWSNIRDGIAGINKSLAQSLAMYKGIRLYSAVFTEASKLSQAAIKEASESNVILFSLASNGTSSQELYKSFNADPCAYLSDLKERIPNVHQIVGHVPVTGRACLAIRDQLYPQAKVVLFFHIVPQEISWLGDNIPFDMLSESELVNLGEQADFVYSITEKLHWFNTAKFRNRAKQSVDHHLFLPQCSKEVFSITREKQTGKTPTILVMADGRAVDPWLGLDIAACAVNK
;
A
#
# COMPACT_ATOMS: atom_id res chain seq x y z
N MET A 1 6.72 11.07 26.18
CA MET A 1 6.23 11.37 24.81
C MET A 1 5.21 12.48 24.92
N PRO A 2 5.31 13.58 24.15
CA PRO A 2 4.30 14.64 24.21
C PRO A 2 3.02 14.16 23.51
N SER A 3 1.92 14.14 24.25
CA SER A 3 0.59 13.81 23.77
C SER A 3 0.15 14.84 22.72
N GLN A 4 0.07 14.43 21.46
CA GLN A 4 -0.62 15.23 20.44
C GLN A 4 -2.10 15.28 20.80
N LYS A 5 -2.60 16.49 21.10
CA LYS A 5 -4.03 16.73 21.30
C LYS A 5 -4.76 16.45 19.99
N VAL A 6 -5.46 15.33 19.93
CA VAL A 6 -6.38 14.99 18.86
C VAL A 6 -7.52 16.00 18.89
N ASN A 7 -7.68 16.77 17.83
CA ASN A 7 -8.77 17.74 17.71
C ASN A 7 -10.09 16.98 17.49
N THR A 8 -10.92 16.82 18.52
CA THR A 8 -12.13 15.97 18.53
C THR A 8 -13.33 16.57 17.78
N ASP A 9 -13.10 17.23 16.64
CA ASP A 9 -14.21 17.65 15.79
C ASP A 9 -14.86 16.40 15.16
N SER A 10 -16.07 16.07 15.64
CA SER A 10 -16.76 14.80 15.50
C SER A 10 -17.62 14.67 14.23
N SER A 11 -17.50 15.62 13.30
CA SER A 11 -18.29 15.67 12.06
C SER A 11 -17.53 15.17 10.81
N GLY A 12 -16.26 14.77 10.96
CA GLY A 12 -15.41 14.36 9.85
C GLY A 12 -15.40 12.85 9.55
N ARG A 13 -15.26 12.49 8.26
CA ARG A 13 -15.03 11.11 7.81
C ARG A 13 -13.62 10.68 8.21
N VAL A 14 -13.54 9.59 8.97
CA VAL A 14 -12.28 8.98 9.43
C VAL A 14 -11.88 7.83 8.51
N ILE A 15 -10.66 7.88 7.98
CA ILE A 15 -10.10 6.86 7.10
C ILE A 15 -8.83 6.31 7.75
N LEU A 16 -8.74 4.98 7.84
CA LEU A 16 -7.59 4.24 8.33
C LEU A 16 -6.85 3.60 7.16
N LEU A 17 -5.59 3.96 6.96
CA LEU A 17 -4.67 3.34 6.02
C LEU A 17 -3.84 2.28 6.74
N LEU A 18 -3.74 1.08 6.19
CA LEU A 18 -2.92 -0.01 6.71
C LEU A 18 -1.82 -0.35 5.73
N SER A 19 -0.56 -0.19 6.13
CA SER A 19 0.60 -0.62 5.35
C SER A 19 1.66 -1.31 6.21
N ASP A 20 2.58 -2.00 5.56
CA ASP A 20 3.78 -2.53 6.19
C ASP A 20 4.68 -1.42 6.74
N CYS A 21 4.85 -0.35 5.98
CA CYS A 21 5.67 0.80 6.32
C CYS A 21 5.10 2.10 5.73
N TRP A 22 5.58 3.24 6.24
CA TRP A 22 5.22 4.57 5.72
C TRP A 22 6.30 5.16 4.82
N SER A 23 7.56 4.94 5.17
CA SER A 23 8.71 5.50 4.47
C SER A 23 9.69 4.38 4.12
N ASN A 24 9.50 3.79 2.95
CA ASN A 24 10.53 2.98 2.32
C ASN A 24 10.68 3.44 0.87
N ILE A 25 11.90 3.80 0.48
CA ILE A 25 12.24 4.27 -0.88
C ILE A 25 12.04 3.14 -1.91
N ARG A 26 11.97 1.88 -1.46
CA ARG A 26 11.93 0.68 -2.31
C ARG A 26 10.55 0.05 -2.46
N ASP A 27 9.48 0.66 -1.92
CA ASP A 27 8.17 0.01 -1.92
C ASP A 27 7.08 0.87 -2.59
N GLY A 28 6.50 0.34 -3.66
CA GLY A 28 5.39 0.94 -4.39
C GLY A 28 4.14 1.11 -3.51
N ILE A 29 3.97 0.30 -2.46
CA ILE A 29 2.85 0.40 -1.51
C ILE A 29 2.90 1.72 -0.74
N ALA A 30 4.07 2.10 -0.22
CA ALA A 30 4.26 3.36 0.49
C ALA A 30 3.99 4.57 -0.41
N GLY A 31 4.40 4.50 -1.68
CA GLY A 31 4.10 5.52 -2.69
C GLY A 31 2.60 5.70 -2.92
N ILE A 32 1.84 4.62 -2.96
CA ILE A 32 0.38 4.66 -3.14
C ILE A 32 -0.31 5.29 -1.94
N ASN A 33 0.08 4.93 -0.72
CA ASN A 33 -0.50 5.55 0.48
C ASN A 33 -0.23 7.04 0.57
N LYS A 34 0.97 7.49 0.17
CA LYS A 34 1.29 8.91 0.09
C LYS A 34 0.46 9.62 -0.97
N SER A 35 0.36 9.05 -2.18
CA SER A 35 -0.46 9.61 -3.25
C SER A 35 -1.94 9.69 -2.85
N LEU A 36 -2.45 8.67 -2.17
CA LEU A 36 -3.81 8.65 -1.63
C LEU A 36 -3.99 9.70 -0.54
N ALA A 37 -3.08 9.80 0.42
CA ALA A 37 -3.14 10.81 1.48
C ALA A 37 -3.12 12.23 0.92
N GLN A 38 -2.25 12.52 -0.04
CA GLN A 38 -2.22 13.80 -0.75
C GLN A 38 -3.53 14.09 -1.48
N SER A 39 -4.10 13.09 -2.14
CA SER A 39 -5.37 13.24 -2.86
C SER A 39 -6.54 13.49 -1.90
N LEU A 40 -6.57 12.78 -0.76
CA LEU A 40 -7.60 12.90 0.25
C LEU A 40 -7.49 14.21 1.05
N ALA A 41 -6.28 14.75 1.21
CA ALA A 41 -6.04 16.04 1.86
C ALA A 41 -6.71 17.22 1.14
N MET A 42 -7.09 17.06 -0.14
CA MET A 42 -7.84 18.08 -0.89
C MET A 42 -9.30 18.23 -0.42
N TYR A 43 -9.83 17.26 0.33
CA TYR A 43 -11.23 17.26 0.79
C TYR A 43 -11.33 17.69 2.25
N LYS A 44 -12.25 18.62 2.53
CA LYS A 44 -12.54 19.06 3.90
C LYS A 44 -13.25 17.97 4.69
N GLY A 45 -12.98 17.91 5.99
CA GLY A 45 -13.66 16.99 6.90
C GLY A 45 -13.19 15.54 6.79
N ILE A 46 -12.05 15.26 6.15
CA ILE A 46 -11.42 13.94 6.21
C ILE A 46 -10.32 13.94 7.26
N ARG A 47 -10.29 12.92 8.10
CA ARG A 47 -9.19 12.65 9.02
C ARG A 47 -8.51 11.33 8.66
N LEU A 48 -7.21 11.41 8.41
CA LEU A 48 -6.39 10.29 7.98
C LEU A 48 -5.54 9.75 9.13
N TYR A 49 -5.66 8.45 9.36
CA TYR A 49 -4.80 7.69 10.23
C TYR A 49 -4.03 6.68 9.38
N SER A 50 -2.76 6.45 9.69
CA SER A 50 -1.96 5.39 9.09
C SER A 50 -1.39 4.50 10.18
N ALA A 51 -1.79 3.23 10.15
CA ALA A 51 -1.32 2.20 11.06
C ALA A 51 -0.34 1.31 10.30
N VAL A 52 0.90 1.21 10.80
CA VAL A 52 1.94 0.45 10.13
C VAL A 52 2.44 -0.75 10.93
N PHE A 53 2.78 -1.83 10.23
CA PHE A 53 3.35 -3.05 10.85
C PHE A 53 4.84 -2.90 11.23
N THR A 54 5.47 -1.78 10.87
CA THR A 54 6.83 -1.43 11.30
C THR A 54 6.86 -1.05 12.78
N GLU A 55 7.83 -1.58 13.55
CA GLU A 55 8.04 -1.25 14.97
C GLU A 55 8.13 0.25 15.25
N ALA A 56 7.54 0.69 16.36
CA ALA A 56 7.57 2.08 16.79
C ALA A 56 9.00 2.64 16.92
N SER A 57 9.95 1.83 17.40
CA SER A 57 11.37 2.17 17.51
C SER A 57 12.06 2.39 16.15
N LYS A 58 11.52 1.79 15.08
CA LYS A 58 12.04 1.87 13.71
C LYS A 58 11.35 2.95 12.88
N LEU A 59 10.30 3.59 13.41
CA LEU A 59 9.70 4.76 12.76
C LEU A 59 10.65 5.94 12.88
N SER A 60 11.26 6.30 11.74
CA SER A 60 12.16 7.44 11.69
C SER A 60 11.40 8.75 11.95
N GLN A 61 12.08 9.73 12.55
CA GLN A 61 11.53 11.08 12.70
C GLN A 61 11.16 11.70 11.35
N ALA A 62 11.89 11.35 10.28
CA ALA A 62 11.56 11.77 8.92
C ALA A 62 10.21 11.20 8.45
N ALA A 63 9.91 9.94 8.73
CA ALA A 63 8.63 9.30 8.40
C ALA A 63 7.46 9.99 9.12
N ILE A 64 7.63 10.27 10.41
CA ILE A 64 6.62 10.94 11.24
C ILE A 64 6.38 12.36 10.72
N LYS A 65 7.46 13.08 10.37
CA LYS A 65 7.38 14.42 9.79
C LYS A 65 6.64 14.40 8.45
N GLU A 66 7.01 13.50 7.55
CA GLU A 66 6.39 13.34 6.23
C GLU A 66 4.89 13.00 6.33
N ALA A 67 4.52 12.11 7.26
CA ALA A 67 3.10 11.80 7.53
C ALA A 67 2.36 13.05 8.01
N SER A 68 2.93 13.80 8.96
CA SER A 68 2.33 15.02 9.47
C SER A 68 2.17 16.10 8.40
N GLU A 69 3.16 16.26 7.51
CA GLU A 69 3.09 17.19 6.37
C GLU A 69 1.97 16.80 5.38
N SER A 70 1.63 15.51 5.34
CA SER A 70 0.52 14.97 4.54
C SER A 70 -0.82 14.94 5.30
N ASN A 71 -0.91 15.57 6.48
CA ASN A 71 -2.08 15.54 7.37
C ASN A 71 -2.49 14.12 7.82
N VAL A 72 -1.51 13.23 8.00
CA VAL A 72 -1.71 11.84 8.43
C VAL A 72 -1.18 11.64 9.85
N ILE A 73 -2.01 11.05 10.71
CA ILE A 73 -1.60 10.59 12.04
C ILE A 73 -1.02 9.18 11.90
N LEU A 74 0.31 9.08 11.95
CA LEU A 74 1.06 7.83 11.82
C LEU A 74 1.31 7.18 13.17
N PHE A 75 1.08 5.86 13.28
CA PHE A 75 1.47 5.06 14.44
C PHE A 75 1.76 3.61 14.06
N SER A 76 2.48 2.92 14.94
CA SER A 76 2.83 1.51 14.78
C SER A 76 1.79 0.60 15.43
N LEU A 77 1.53 -0.55 14.80
CA LEU A 77 0.82 -1.69 15.39
C LEU A 77 1.79 -2.71 16.03
N ALA A 78 3.10 -2.59 15.80
CA ALA A 78 4.07 -3.51 16.36
C ALA A 78 4.45 -3.13 17.79
N SER A 79 4.62 -4.16 18.61
CA SER A 79 5.38 -4.04 19.86
C SER A 79 6.89 -3.97 19.57
N ASN A 80 7.65 -3.38 20.48
CA ASN A 80 9.11 -3.30 20.35
C ASN A 80 9.72 -4.70 20.31
N GLY A 81 10.62 -4.94 19.34
CA GLY A 81 11.30 -6.22 19.16
C GLY A 81 10.54 -7.26 18.35
N THR A 82 9.34 -6.95 17.85
CA THR A 82 8.60 -7.81 16.92
C THR A 82 8.92 -7.45 15.48
N SER A 83 9.50 -8.37 14.71
CA SER A 83 9.72 -8.12 13.29
C SER A 83 8.39 -7.93 12.54
N SER A 84 8.38 -7.17 11.43
CA SER A 84 7.15 -6.98 10.64
C SER A 84 6.55 -8.31 10.19
N GLN A 85 7.38 -9.31 9.86
CA GLN A 85 6.93 -10.63 9.43
C GLN A 85 6.24 -11.41 10.54
N GLU A 86 6.80 -11.39 11.76
CA GLU A 86 6.18 -12.02 12.93
C GLU A 86 4.88 -11.32 13.27
N LEU A 87 4.84 -9.99 13.21
CA LEU A 87 3.63 -9.21 13.46
C LEU A 87 2.53 -9.55 12.47
N TYR A 88 2.86 -9.72 11.18
CA TYR A 88 1.89 -10.16 10.19
C TYR A 88 1.34 -11.54 10.49
N LYS A 89 2.20 -12.48 10.88
CA LYS A 89 1.76 -13.84 11.24
C LYS A 89 0.88 -13.82 12.47
N SER A 90 1.29 -13.11 13.53
CA SER A 90 0.54 -13.04 14.78
C SER A 90 -0.77 -12.28 14.60
N PHE A 91 -0.80 -11.19 13.84
CA PHE A 91 -2.02 -10.45 13.53
C PHE A 91 -3.00 -11.33 12.73
N ASN A 92 -2.53 -12.07 11.74
CA ASN A 92 -3.41 -12.97 10.97
C ASN A 92 -3.91 -14.16 11.81
N ALA A 93 -3.14 -14.61 12.80
CA ALA A 93 -3.52 -15.69 13.70
C ALA A 93 -4.53 -15.23 14.77
N ASP A 94 -4.30 -14.05 15.35
CA ASP A 94 -5.16 -13.45 16.36
C ASP A 94 -5.18 -11.91 16.22
N PRO A 95 -6.09 -11.38 15.38
CA PRO A 95 -6.26 -9.94 15.26
C PRO A 95 -6.63 -9.29 16.60
N CYS A 96 -7.45 -9.93 17.43
CA CYS A 96 -7.99 -9.36 18.67
C CYS A 96 -6.90 -8.82 19.60
N ALA A 97 -5.76 -9.51 19.67
CA ALA A 97 -4.60 -9.13 20.48
C ALA A 97 -4.03 -7.75 20.11
N TYR A 98 -4.20 -7.30 18.87
CA TYR A 98 -3.67 -6.03 18.34
C TYR A 98 -4.74 -4.94 18.15
N LEU A 99 -6.01 -5.33 18.25
CA LEU A 99 -7.14 -4.48 17.91
C LEU A 99 -7.63 -3.60 19.08
N SER A 100 -7.41 -4.02 20.32
CA SER A 100 -7.87 -3.27 21.51
C SER A 100 -7.24 -1.87 21.57
N ASP A 101 -5.92 -1.78 21.42
CA ASP A 101 -5.18 -0.52 21.39
C ASP A 101 -5.61 0.39 20.22
N LEU A 102 -6.01 -0.21 19.10
CA LEU A 102 -6.46 0.53 17.92
C LEU A 102 -7.79 1.25 18.18
N LYS A 103 -8.73 0.58 18.87
CA LYS A 103 -10.05 1.15 19.19
C LYS A 103 -9.97 2.31 20.17
N GLU A 104 -9.07 2.24 21.14
CA GLU A 104 -8.83 3.35 22.07
C GLU A 104 -8.25 4.58 21.36
N ARG A 105 -7.37 4.36 20.38
CA ARG A 105 -6.74 5.44 19.60
C ARG A 105 -7.68 6.07 18.57
N ILE A 106 -8.52 5.25 17.94
CA ILE A 106 -9.41 5.67 16.86
C ILE A 106 -10.83 5.17 17.15
N PRO A 107 -11.65 5.93 17.90
CA PRO A 107 -12.94 5.43 18.38
C PRO A 107 -13.96 5.13 17.27
N ASN A 108 -13.77 5.70 16.07
CA ASN A 108 -14.63 5.45 14.92
C ASN A 108 -13.82 5.51 13.62
N VAL A 109 -14.09 4.56 12.71
CA VAL A 109 -13.50 4.48 11.37
C VAL A 109 -14.63 4.28 10.37
N HIS A 110 -14.62 5.06 9.29
CA HIS A 110 -15.62 4.95 8.23
C HIS A 110 -15.11 4.16 7.04
N GLN A 111 -13.81 4.19 6.79
CA GLN A 111 -13.16 3.45 5.71
C GLN A 111 -11.81 2.89 6.18
N ILE A 112 -11.53 1.65 5.81
CA ILE A 112 -10.27 0.96 6.06
C ILE A 112 -9.67 0.65 4.70
N VAL A 113 -8.44 1.10 4.46
CA VAL A 113 -7.73 0.94 3.20
C VAL A 113 -6.53 0.04 3.42
N GLY A 114 -6.39 -0.99 2.58
CA GLY A 114 -5.24 -1.89 2.62
C GLY A 114 -4.76 -2.33 1.25
N HIS A 115 -3.74 -3.18 1.27
CA HIS A 115 -2.97 -3.61 0.13
C HIS A 115 -2.90 -5.13 0.13
N VAL A 116 -3.16 -5.74 -1.02
CA VAL A 116 -3.15 -7.19 -1.21
C VAL A 116 -1.83 -7.57 -1.91
N PRO A 117 -1.09 -8.55 -1.35
CA PRO A 117 -1.52 -9.54 -0.35
C PRO A 117 -1.35 -9.12 1.13
N VAL A 118 -0.61 -8.05 1.37
CA VAL A 118 0.03 -7.76 2.65
C VAL A 118 -0.97 -7.48 3.80
N THR A 119 -1.83 -6.47 3.66
CA THR A 119 -2.72 -5.97 4.73
C THR A 119 -4.19 -6.31 4.50
N GLY A 120 -4.53 -7.02 3.42
CA GLY A 120 -5.93 -7.31 3.05
C GLY A 120 -6.72 -8.09 4.10
N ARG A 121 -6.16 -9.19 4.62
CA ARG A 121 -6.76 -9.96 5.72
C ARG A 121 -6.94 -9.11 6.98
N ALA A 122 -5.93 -8.27 7.28
CA ALA A 122 -5.98 -7.42 8.44
C ALA A 122 -7.11 -6.38 8.37
N CYS A 123 -7.35 -5.81 7.19
CA CYS A 123 -8.44 -4.86 6.97
C CYS A 123 -9.81 -5.48 7.26
N LEU A 124 -10.04 -6.70 6.76
CA LEU A 124 -11.31 -7.42 6.98
C LEU A 124 -11.49 -7.73 8.47
N ALA A 125 -10.45 -8.22 9.14
CA ALA A 125 -10.50 -8.48 10.58
C ALA A 125 -10.80 -7.21 11.40
N ILE A 126 -10.16 -6.08 11.07
CA ILE A 126 -10.41 -4.79 11.72
C ILE A 126 -11.87 -4.34 11.54
N ARG A 127 -12.43 -4.46 10.31
CA ARG A 127 -13.84 -4.17 10.07
C ARG A 127 -14.72 -5.07 10.93
N ASP A 128 -14.57 -6.38 10.79
CA ASP A 128 -15.50 -7.35 11.35
C ASP A 128 -15.51 -7.32 12.89
N GLN A 129 -14.38 -7.00 13.52
CA GLN A 129 -14.23 -7.06 14.98
C GLN A 129 -14.32 -5.70 15.67
N LEU A 130 -13.86 -4.60 15.04
CA LEU A 130 -13.83 -3.27 15.66
C LEU A 130 -14.80 -2.27 15.06
N TYR A 131 -14.90 -2.24 13.73
CA TYR A 131 -15.64 -1.22 13.01
C TYR A 131 -16.58 -1.86 11.97
N PRO A 132 -17.63 -2.59 12.40
CA PRO A 132 -18.47 -3.37 11.48
C PRO A 132 -19.24 -2.51 10.46
N GLN A 133 -19.30 -1.20 10.70
CA GLN A 133 -19.93 -0.21 9.81
C GLN A 133 -18.93 0.37 8.77
N ALA A 134 -17.63 0.13 8.94
CA ALA A 134 -16.60 0.66 8.07
C ALA A 134 -16.58 -0.08 6.73
N LYS A 135 -16.34 0.67 5.65
CA LYS A 135 -16.10 0.06 4.34
C LYS A 135 -14.64 -0.34 4.18
N VAL A 136 -14.37 -1.49 3.59
CA VAL A 136 -13.02 -1.96 3.28
C VAL A 136 -12.69 -1.72 1.81
N VAL A 137 -11.56 -1.05 1.58
CA VAL A 137 -11.00 -0.77 0.24
C VAL A 137 -9.67 -1.51 0.11
N LEU A 138 -9.53 -2.34 -0.92
CA LEU A 138 -8.31 -3.12 -1.14
C LEU A 138 -7.62 -2.78 -2.46
N PHE A 139 -6.33 -2.43 -2.39
CA PHE A 139 -5.47 -2.23 -3.56
C PHE A 139 -4.71 -3.53 -3.88
N PHE A 140 -4.85 -4.04 -5.09
CA PHE A 140 -4.17 -5.24 -5.58
C PHE A 140 -2.91 -4.86 -6.35
N HIS A 141 -1.77 -5.43 -5.91
CA HIS A 141 -0.44 -5.08 -6.43
C HIS A 141 0.21 -6.19 -7.26
N ILE A 142 -0.36 -7.40 -7.25
CA ILE A 142 0.32 -8.60 -7.77
C ILE A 142 -0.56 -9.41 -8.72
N VAL A 143 0.11 -10.03 -9.70
CA VAL A 143 -0.37 -11.19 -10.44
C VAL A 143 0.47 -12.38 -9.95
N PRO A 144 -0.10 -13.39 -9.25
CA PRO A 144 0.70 -14.48 -8.67
C PRO A 144 1.61 -15.19 -9.67
N GLN A 145 1.14 -15.34 -10.91
CA GLN A 145 1.89 -15.98 -11.99
C GLN A 145 3.16 -15.21 -12.39
N GLU A 146 3.24 -13.91 -12.11
CA GLU A 146 4.41 -13.09 -12.49
C GLU A 146 5.58 -13.22 -11.53
N ILE A 147 5.34 -13.83 -10.36
CA ILE A 147 6.39 -14.06 -9.37
C ILE A 147 6.66 -15.54 -9.14
N SER A 148 5.97 -16.43 -9.86
CA SER A 148 6.11 -17.89 -9.69
C SER A 148 7.52 -18.40 -10.00
N TRP A 149 8.28 -17.65 -10.80
CA TRP A 149 9.68 -17.95 -11.11
C TRP A 149 10.62 -17.77 -9.92
N LEU A 150 10.20 -17.08 -8.85
CA LEU A 150 10.99 -16.98 -7.61
C LEU A 150 11.11 -18.33 -6.88
N GLY A 151 10.27 -19.32 -7.21
CA GLY A 151 10.32 -20.66 -6.60
C GLY A 151 10.21 -20.59 -5.08
N ASP A 152 11.19 -21.15 -4.37
CA ASP A 152 11.24 -21.12 -2.91
C ASP A 152 11.51 -19.72 -2.31
N ASN A 153 11.84 -18.73 -3.14
CA ASN A 153 12.01 -17.33 -2.73
C ASN A 153 10.71 -16.52 -2.82
N ILE A 154 9.57 -17.15 -3.10
CA ILE A 154 8.27 -16.48 -3.05
C ILE A 154 8.04 -15.95 -1.63
N PRO A 155 7.66 -14.66 -1.46
CA PRO A 155 7.37 -14.10 -0.15
C PRO A 155 6.33 -14.92 0.62
N PHE A 156 6.56 -15.14 1.92
CA PHE A 156 5.73 -16.03 2.75
C PHE A 156 4.26 -15.58 2.86
N ASP A 157 3.98 -14.31 2.59
CA ASP A 157 2.67 -13.67 2.64
C ASP A 157 1.92 -13.76 1.30
N MET A 158 2.50 -14.43 0.31
CA MET A 158 1.85 -14.65 -0.97
C MET A 158 0.61 -15.52 -0.84
N LEU A 159 -0.48 -14.98 -1.38
CA LEU A 159 -1.79 -15.60 -1.38
C LEU A 159 -1.99 -16.40 -2.67
N SER A 160 -2.67 -17.54 -2.53
CA SER A 160 -3.18 -18.26 -3.69
C SER A 160 -4.19 -17.39 -4.46
N GLU A 161 -4.38 -17.69 -5.75
CA GLU A 161 -5.37 -16.98 -6.57
C GLU A 161 -6.79 -17.05 -5.98
N SER A 162 -7.17 -18.18 -5.37
CA SER A 162 -8.45 -18.31 -4.67
C SER A 162 -8.57 -17.40 -3.46
N GLU A 163 -7.49 -17.23 -2.70
CA GLU A 163 -7.48 -16.34 -1.53
C GLU A 163 -7.54 -14.88 -1.96
N LEU A 164 -6.87 -14.51 -3.05
CA LEU A 164 -6.97 -13.18 -3.65
C LEU A 164 -8.40 -12.86 -4.08
N VAL A 165 -9.06 -13.79 -4.76
CA VAL A 165 -10.47 -13.63 -5.15
C VAL A 165 -11.35 -13.48 -3.90
N ASN A 166 -11.21 -14.36 -2.92
CA ASN A 166 -11.99 -14.31 -1.68
C ASN A 166 -11.81 -12.98 -0.92
N LEU A 167 -10.61 -12.40 -0.91
CA LEU A 167 -10.38 -11.07 -0.31
C LEU A 167 -11.12 -9.98 -1.08
N GLY A 168 -11.05 -10.02 -2.41
CA GLY A 168 -11.74 -9.05 -3.27
C GLY A 168 -13.26 -9.11 -3.10
N GLU A 169 -13.82 -10.31 -2.97
CA GLU A 169 -15.25 -10.50 -2.70
C GLU A 169 -15.71 -9.93 -1.37
N GLN A 170 -14.87 -10.01 -0.34
CA GLN A 170 -15.23 -9.53 0.99
C GLN A 170 -15.03 -8.03 1.16
N ALA A 171 -14.30 -7.38 0.26
CA ALA A 171 -14.10 -5.93 0.28
C ALA A 171 -15.31 -5.19 -0.30
N ASP A 172 -15.54 -3.96 0.16
CA ASP A 172 -16.56 -3.08 -0.42
C ASP A 172 -16.12 -2.55 -1.78
N PHE A 173 -14.82 -2.24 -1.93
CA PHE A 173 -14.23 -1.76 -3.17
C PHE A 173 -12.85 -2.38 -3.39
N VAL A 174 -12.55 -2.71 -4.64
CA VAL A 174 -11.24 -3.20 -5.06
C VAL A 174 -10.64 -2.27 -6.09
N TYR A 175 -9.35 -1.97 -5.94
CA TYR A 175 -8.57 -1.21 -6.91
C TYR A 175 -7.40 -2.03 -7.43
N SER A 176 -7.14 -1.97 -8.73
CA SER A 176 -5.89 -2.44 -9.32
C SER A 176 -5.04 -1.27 -9.77
N ILE A 177 -3.73 -1.35 -9.56
CA ILE A 177 -2.82 -0.21 -9.71
C ILE A 177 -2.19 -0.06 -11.11
N THR A 178 -2.51 -0.99 -12.00
CA THR A 178 -2.11 -0.98 -13.42
C THR A 178 -3.24 -1.55 -14.28
N GLU A 179 -3.26 -1.23 -15.58
CA GLU A 179 -4.22 -1.80 -16.53
C GLU A 179 -4.11 -3.32 -16.62
N LYS A 180 -2.88 -3.84 -16.61
CA LYS A 180 -2.60 -5.29 -16.62
C LYS A 180 -3.21 -5.98 -15.41
N LEU A 181 -2.99 -5.45 -14.21
CA LEU A 181 -3.58 -5.97 -12.97
C LEU A 181 -5.10 -5.86 -13.01
N HIS A 182 -5.63 -4.75 -13.49
CA HIS A 182 -7.07 -4.54 -13.59
C HIS A 182 -7.72 -5.57 -14.51
N TRP A 183 -7.16 -5.80 -15.70
CA TRP A 183 -7.66 -6.81 -16.63
C TRP A 183 -7.58 -8.21 -16.03
N PHE A 184 -6.44 -8.57 -15.45
CA PHE A 184 -6.25 -9.87 -14.81
C PHE A 184 -7.26 -10.10 -13.69
N ASN A 185 -7.34 -9.19 -12.72
CA ASN A 185 -8.23 -9.32 -11.56
C ASN A 185 -9.71 -9.28 -11.97
N THR A 186 -10.10 -8.42 -12.93
CA THR A 186 -11.46 -8.39 -13.48
C THR A 186 -11.85 -9.76 -14.03
N ALA A 187 -10.96 -10.38 -14.83
CA ALA A 187 -11.19 -11.70 -15.38
C ALA A 187 -11.31 -12.76 -14.27
N LYS A 188 -10.52 -12.66 -13.19
CA LYS A 188 -10.62 -13.59 -12.06
C LYS A 188 -11.92 -13.42 -11.28
N PHE A 189 -12.30 -12.20 -10.94
CA PHE A 189 -13.56 -11.93 -10.24
C PHE A 189 -14.77 -12.42 -11.03
N ARG A 190 -14.84 -12.12 -12.34
CA ARG A 190 -15.96 -12.59 -13.18
C ARG A 190 -16.09 -14.10 -13.26
N ASN A 191 -14.97 -14.82 -13.23
CA ASN A 191 -14.96 -16.27 -13.42
C ASN A 191 -15.09 -17.07 -12.12
N ARG A 192 -14.62 -16.53 -10.99
CA ARG A 192 -14.45 -17.29 -9.74
C ARG A 192 -15.17 -16.70 -8.54
N ALA A 193 -15.53 -15.42 -8.56
CA ALA A 193 -16.29 -14.83 -7.48
C ALA A 193 -17.71 -15.39 -7.46
N LYS A 194 -18.18 -15.72 -6.27
CA LYS A 194 -19.57 -16.02 -5.93
C LYS A 194 -20.45 -14.77 -5.98
N GLN A 195 -19.89 -13.58 -5.76
CA GLN A 195 -20.61 -12.31 -5.82
C GLN A 195 -19.89 -11.26 -6.68
N SER A 196 -20.65 -10.26 -7.14
CA SER A 196 -20.07 -9.16 -7.91
C SER A 196 -19.07 -8.38 -7.06
N VAL A 197 -17.87 -8.14 -7.61
CA VAL A 197 -16.83 -7.31 -6.99
C VAL A 197 -16.87 -5.93 -7.62
N ASP A 198 -16.98 -4.87 -6.81
CA ASP A 198 -16.88 -3.49 -7.31
C ASP A 198 -15.40 -3.15 -7.53
N HIS A 199 -14.96 -3.34 -8.79
CA HIS A 199 -13.56 -3.32 -9.17
C HIS A 199 -13.26 -2.10 -10.05
N HIS A 200 -12.25 -1.34 -9.66
CA HIS A 200 -11.82 -0.13 -10.33
C HIS A 200 -10.33 -0.16 -10.67
N LEU A 201 -9.96 0.65 -11.66
CA LEU A 201 -8.57 0.98 -11.96
C LEU A 201 -8.16 2.24 -11.19
N PHE A 202 -7.03 2.18 -10.48
CA PHE A 202 -6.39 3.34 -9.87
C PHE A 202 -5.01 3.54 -10.48
N LEU A 203 -4.77 4.70 -11.07
CA LEU A 203 -3.46 5.05 -11.62
C LEU A 203 -2.85 6.15 -10.74
N PRO A 204 -1.82 5.84 -9.91
CA PRO A 204 -1.20 6.85 -9.06
C PRO A 204 -0.57 7.95 -9.92
N GLN A 205 -0.73 9.20 -9.48
CA GLN A 205 -0.11 10.33 -10.16
C GLN A 205 1.41 10.29 -9.96
N CYS A 206 2.19 10.43 -11.04
CA CYS A 206 3.63 10.57 -10.93
C CYS A 206 4.01 11.82 -10.11
N SER A 207 5.04 11.70 -9.27
CA SER A 207 5.54 12.84 -8.49
C SER A 207 6.03 13.95 -9.42
N LYS A 208 5.44 15.13 -9.28
CA LYS A 208 5.89 16.33 -10.01
C LYS A 208 7.30 16.73 -9.60
N GLU A 209 7.72 16.48 -8.38
CA GLU A 209 9.08 16.84 -7.93
C GLU A 209 10.15 16.05 -8.69
N VAL A 210 9.85 14.80 -9.07
CA VAL A 210 10.79 13.91 -9.76
C VAL A 210 10.64 14.01 -11.28
N PHE A 211 9.40 14.12 -11.78
CA PHE A 211 9.11 14.06 -13.22
C PHE A 211 8.73 15.42 -13.83
N SER A 212 8.91 16.54 -13.12
CA SER A 212 8.81 17.86 -13.75
C SER A 212 10.02 18.09 -14.65
N ILE A 213 9.83 17.87 -15.94
CA ILE A 213 10.85 18.12 -16.95
C ILE A 213 10.94 19.64 -17.17
N THR A 214 11.93 20.28 -16.56
CA THR A 214 12.42 21.57 -17.05
C THR A 214 13.16 21.29 -18.36
N ARG A 215 12.67 21.84 -19.48
CA ARG A 215 13.39 21.76 -20.77
C ARG A 215 14.64 22.64 -20.69
N GLU A 216 15.69 22.16 -20.04
CA GLU A 216 17.01 22.71 -20.29
C GLU A 216 17.40 22.32 -21.71
N LYS A 217 17.73 23.32 -22.54
CA LYS A 217 18.31 23.06 -23.86
C LYS A 217 19.59 22.27 -23.66
N GLN A 218 19.59 20.98 -23.98
CA GLN A 218 20.83 20.24 -24.09
C GLN A 218 21.72 20.95 -25.11
N THR A 219 22.86 21.45 -24.65
CA THR A 219 23.87 22.14 -25.46
C THR A 219 24.85 21.16 -26.12
N GLY A 220 24.74 19.86 -25.81
CA GLY A 220 25.58 18.80 -26.35
C GLY A 220 25.07 18.25 -27.68
N LYS A 221 25.99 17.93 -28.60
CA LYS A 221 25.72 17.29 -29.90
C LYS A 221 25.54 15.76 -29.81
N THR A 222 25.75 15.16 -28.64
CA THR A 222 25.73 13.70 -28.45
C THR A 222 24.40 13.26 -27.87
N PRO A 223 23.66 12.34 -28.50
CA PRO A 223 22.43 11.79 -27.93
C PRO A 223 22.74 11.05 -26.62
N THR A 224 21.98 11.35 -25.57
CA THR A 224 22.07 10.67 -24.28
C THR A 224 20.92 9.68 -24.15
N ILE A 225 21.22 8.43 -23.81
CA ILE A 225 20.22 7.38 -23.54
C ILE A 225 20.14 7.17 -22.04
N LEU A 226 18.94 7.35 -21.47
CA LEU A 226 18.65 7.06 -20.07
C LEU A 226 17.87 5.75 -19.99
N VAL A 227 18.37 4.78 -19.23
CA VAL A 227 17.67 3.54 -18.89
C VAL A 227 17.33 3.57 -17.41
N MET A 228 16.05 3.47 -17.09
CA MET A 228 15.55 3.38 -15.71
C MET A 228 14.88 2.04 -15.51
N ALA A 229 15.27 1.33 -14.45
CA ALA A 229 14.70 0.06 -14.05
C ALA A 229 14.53 0.02 -12.54
N ASP A 230 13.47 -0.63 -12.08
CA ASP A 230 13.20 -0.84 -10.66
C ASP A 230 13.66 -2.23 -10.23
N GLY A 231 14.72 -2.30 -9.43
CA GLY A 231 15.34 -3.55 -8.99
C GLY A 231 16.85 -3.40 -8.77
N ARG A 232 17.54 -4.52 -8.52
CA ARG A 232 19.01 -4.52 -8.47
C ARG A 232 19.51 -4.64 -9.91
N ALA A 233 20.54 -3.90 -10.28
CA ALA A 233 21.09 -3.94 -11.65
C ALA A 233 21.55 -5.35 -12.12
N VAL A 234 21.74 -6.29 -11.18
CA VAL A 234 22.09 -7.69 -11.45
C VAL A 234 20.89 -8.58 -11.76
N ASP A 235 19.67 -8.06 -11.59
CA ASP A 235 18.45 -8.83 -11.75
C ASP A 235 18.13 -9.00 -13.25
N PRO A 236 18.19 -10.23 -13.81
CA PRO A 236 18.12 -10.45 -15.26
C PRO A 236 16.77 -10.07 -15.88
N TRP A 237 15.69 -10.05 -15.10
CA TRP A 237 14.36 -9.67 -15.58
C TRP A 237 14.20 -8.17 -15.85
N LEU A 238 15.18 -7.34 -15.47
CA LEU A 238 15.19 -5.92 -15.82
C LEU A 238 15.55 -5.68 -17.30
N GLY A 239 16.07 -6.70 -18.00
CA GLY A 239 16.44 -6.60 -19.42
C GLY A 239 17.55 -5.58 -19.69
N LEU A 240 18.37 -5.26 -18.68
CA LEU A 240 19.47 -4.30 -18.81
C LEU A 240 20.56 -4.77 -19.77
N ASP A 241 20.74 -6.10 -19.88
CA ASP A 241 21.57 -6.75 -20.89
C ASP A 241 21.04 -6.48 -22.31
N ILE A 242 19.73 -6.60 -22.52
CA ILE A 242 19.08 -6.29 -23.80
C ILE A 242 19.24 -4.79 -24.13
N ALA A 243 19.03 -3.92 -23.14
CA ALA A 243 19.23 -2.48 -23.29
C ALA A 243 20.68 -2.16 -23.68
N ALA A 244 21.67 -2.76 -23.01
CA ALA A 244 23.08 -2.60 -23.35
C ALA A 244 23.39 -3.07 -24.78
N CYS A 245 22.86 -4.21 -25.19
CA CYS A 245 22.99 -4.70 -26.57
C CYS A 245 22.36 -3.77 -27.61
N ALA A 246 21.24 -3.12 -27.28
CA ALA A 246 20.58 -2.17 -28.17
C ALA A 246 21.38 -0.86 -28.34
N VAL A 247 22.01 -0.37 -27.27
CA VAL A 247 22.83 0.86 -27.28
C VAL A 247 24.17 0.66 -28.00
N ASN A 248 24.69 -0.57 -28.04
CA ASN A 248 25.95 -0.89 -28.72
C ASN A 248 25.82 -1.01 -30.25
N LYS A 249 24.61 -0.89 -30.81
CA LYS A 249 24.35 -0.91 -32.26
C LYS A 249 24.29 0.50 -32.81
#